data_AF-A0A7Y2L129-F1
#
_entry.id   AF-A0A7Y2L129-F1
#
_cell.length_a   1.000
_cell.length_b   1.000
_cell.length_c   1.000
_cell.angle_alpha   90.00
_cell.angle_beta   90.00
_cell.angle_gamma   90.00
#
_symmetry.space_group_name_H-M   'P 1'
#
loop_
_entity.id
_entity.type
_entity.pdbx_description
1 polymer ?
#
loop_
_entity_poly.entity_id
_entity_poly.type
_entity_poly.pdbx_seq_one_letter_code
_entity_poly.pdbx_strand_id
1 'polypeptide(L)' 'MVLTPLLVGDRIGLHPVAVIFAILAGGELFGFTGVLLALPVAAVIMVLVRHVQDAYKDSQVYKGDEDPQL' A
#
# COMPACT_ATOMS: atom_id res chain seq x y z
N MET A 1 -17.33 -0.27 24.71
CA MET A 1 -17.24 -0.82 23.35
C MET A 1 -17.24 0.32 22.34
N VAL A 2 -16.15 1.08 22.30
CA VAL A 2 -16.06 2.36 21.59
C VAL A 2 -14.60 2.47 21.12
N LEU A 3 -14.37 2.59 19.80
CA LEU A 3 -13.21 3.21 19.10
C LEU A 3 -12.36 2.39 18.10
N THR A 4 -12.45 1.06 17.94
CA THR A 4 -11.50 0.35 17.06
C THR A 4 -12.17 -0.64 16.11
N PRO A 5 -12.74 -0.16 15.00
CA PRO A 5 -12.02 -0.49 13.78
C PRO A 5 -11.79 0.76 12.93
N LEU A 6 -11.41 1.87 13.57
CA LEU A 6 -10.72 2.95 12.86
C LEU A 6 -9.35 2.52 12.29
N LEU A 7 -8.85 1.32 12.67
CA LEU A 7 -7.69 0.66 12.03
C LEU A 7 -8.03 -0.09 10.72
N VAL A 8 -9.30 -0.14 10.31
CA VAL A 8 -9.75 -0.79 9.05
C VAL A 8 -10.15 0.25 7.98
N GLY A 9 -10.12 1.54 8.30
CA GLY A 9 -10.24 2.64 7.33
C GLY A 9 -8.86 3.04 6.82
N ASP A 10 -8.58 3.23 5.55
CA ASP A 10 -9.41 3.30 4.37
C ASP A 10 -9.14 2.09 3.49
N ARG A 11 -10.16 1.72 2.70
CA ARG A 11 -10.13 0.78 1.57
C ARG A 11 -8.69 0.43 1.19
N ILE A 12 -8.28 -0.83 1.38
CA ILE A 12 -7.11 -1.40 0.70
C ILE A 12 -7.10 -0.76 -0.69
N GLY A 13 -6.19 0.21 -0.89
CA GLY A 13 -6.16 1.13 -2.03
C GLY A 13 -5.71 0.42 -3.29
N LEU A 14 -6.09 -0.85 -3.39
CA LEU A 14 -6.03 -1.76 -4.48
C LEU A 14 -7.02 -1.23 -5.50
N HIS A 15 -6.68 -0.09 -6.08
CA HIS A 15 -7.32 0.38 -7.27
C HIS A 15 -7.28 -0.81 -8.23
N PRO A 16 -8.42 -1.33 -8.72
CA PRO A 16 -8.45 -2.54 -9.54
C PRO A 16 -7.47 -2.46 -10.73
N VAL A 17 -7.22 -1.24 -11.20
CA VAL A 17 -6.21 -0.92 -12.21
C VAL A 17 -4.79 -1.34 -11.81
N ALA A 18 -4.38 -1.27 -10.54
CA ALA A 18 -3.05 -1.70 -10.11
C ALA A 18 -2.83 -3.22 -10.31
N VAL A 19 -3.87 -4.04 -10.09
CA VAL A 19 -3.82 -5.48 -10.36
C VAL A 19 -3.78 -5.75 -11.84
N ILE A 20 -4.66 -5.08 -12.60
CA ILE A 20 -4.69 -5.21 -14.05
C ILE A 20 -3.33 -4.79 -14.63
N PHE A 21 -2.76 -3.68 -14.15
CA PHE A 21 -1.43 -3.22 -14.54
C PHE A 21 -0.35 -4.24 -14.20
N ALA A 22 -0.35 -4.82 -12.99
CA ALA A 22 0.61 -5.86 -12.62
C ALA A 22 0.48 -7.11 -13.51
N ILE A 23 -0.75 -7.52 -13.87
CA ILE A 23 -1.00 -8.65 -14.78
C ILE A 23 -0.49 -8.35 -16.19
N LEU A 24 -0.79 -7.16 -16.71
CA LEU A 24 -0.35 -6.74 -18.04
C LEU A 24 1.17 -6.59 -18.11
N ALA A 25 1.77 -5.88 -17.16
CA ALA A 25 3.21 -5.68 -17.08
C ALA A 25 3.96 -7.00 -16.85
N GLY A 26 3.47 -7.86 -15.94
CA GLY A 26 4.04 -9.18 -15.72
C GLY A 26 3.93 -10.05 -16.98
N GLY A 27 2.77 -10.03 -17.63
CA GLY A 27 2.52 -10.75 -18.88
C GLY A 27 3.41 -10.32 -20.03
N GLU A 28 3.71 -9.03 -20.15
CA GLU A 28 4.61 -8.51 -21.19
C GLU A 28 6.09 -8.84 -20.88
N LEU A 29 6.53 -8.68 -19.63
CA LEU A 29 7.93 -8.86 -19.24
C LEU A 29 8.38 -10.33 -19.17
N PHE A 30 7.50 -11.23 -18.72
CA PHE A 30 7.84 -12.63 -18.46
C PHE A 30 6.84 -13.63 -19.07
N GLY A 31 5.93 -13.18 -19.91
CA GLY A 31 4.91 -14.03 -20.54
C GLY A 31 3.94 -14.62 -19.51
N PHE A 32 3.52 -15.87 -19.75
CA PHE A 32 2.57 -16.57 -18.89
C PHE A 32 3.04 -16.68 -17.42
N THR A 33 4.35 -16.91 -17.19
CA THR A 33 4.90 -16.98 -15.83
C THR A 33 4.73 -15.66 -15.08
N GLY A 34 4.89 -14.53 -15.78
CA GLY A 34 4.67 -13.22 -15.20
C GLY A 34 3.22 -12.95 -14.85
N VAL A 35 2.26 -13.44 -15.66
CA VAL A 35 0.82 -13.38 -15.32
C VAL A 35 0.51 -14.20 -14.06
N LEU A 36 1.06 -15.42 -13.95
CA LEU A 36 0.84 -16.29 -12.79
C LEU A 36 1.39 -15.66 -11.50
N LEU A 37 2.56 -15.02 -11.58
CA LEU A 37 3.21 -14.37 -10.44
C LEU A 37 2.72 -12.95 -10.17
N ALA A 38 1.99 -12.32 -11.09
CA ALA A 38 1.56 -10.93 -10.95
C ALA A 38 0.73 -10.68 -9.68
N LEU A 39 -0.16 -11.61 -9.35
CA LEU A 39 -1.07 -11.49 -8.22
C LEU A 39 -0.36 -11.57 -6.86
N PRO A 40 0.48 -12.58 -6.57
CA PRO A 40 1.26 -12.61 -5.33
C PRO A 40 2.25 -11.45 -5.24
N VAL A 41 2.90 -11.05 -6.34
CA VAL A 41 3.83 -9.91 -6.35
C VAL A 41 3.11 -8.60 -6.03
N ALA A 42 1.94 -8.35 -6.64
CA ALA A 42 1.14 -7.17 -6.34
C ALA A 42 0.72 -7.10 -4.86
N ALA A 43 0.37 -8.25 -4.26
CA ALA A 43 0.04 -8.33 -2.84
C ALA A 43 1.25 -8.00 -1.94
N VAL A 44 2.45 -8.49 -2.28
CA VAL A 44 3.68 -8.18 -1.54
C VAL A 44 4.02 -6.69 -1.63
N ILE A 45 3.98 -6.11 -2.84
CA ILE A 45 4.22 -4.68 -3.06
C ILE A 45 3.25 -3.85 -2.22
N MET A 46 1.97 -4.21 -2.20
CA MET A 46 0.97 -3.52 -1.39
C MET A 46 1.31 -3.52 0.10
N VAL A 47 1.65 -4.70 0.64
CA VAL A 47 1.99 -4.82 2.07
C VAL A 47 3.21 -3.96 2.39
N LEU A 48 4.20 -3.94 1.50
CA LEU A 48 5.40 -3.13 1.66
C LEU A 48 5.07 -1.63 1.63
N VAL A 49 4.27 -1.17 0.66
CA VAL A 49 3.83 0.23 0.56
C VAL A 49 3.09 0.64 1.83
N ARG A 50 2.17 -0.20 2.33
CA ARG A 50 1.45 0.10 3.57
C ARG A 50 2.39 0.24 4.76
N HIS A 51 3.31 -0.71 4.93
CA HIS A 51 4.28 -0.67 6.00
C HIS A 51 5.20 0.57 5.92
N VAL A 52 5.63 0.93 4.71
CA VAL A 52 6.44 2.13 4.48
C VAL A 52 5.62 3.40 4.76
N GLN A 53 4.35 3.46 4.36
CA GLN A 53 3.49 4.61 4.65
C GLN A 53 3.28 4.81 6.14
N ASP A 54 3.05 3.73 6.89
CA ASP A 54 2.90 3.77 8.34
C ASP A 54 4.22 4.22 9.00
N ALA A 55 5.36 3.66 8.56
CA ALA A 55 6.68 4.06 9.03
C ALA A 55 7.03 5.52 8.65
N TYR A 56 6.56 6.00 7.49
CA TYR A 56 6.79 7.37 7.04
C TYR A 56 5.98 8.38 7.85
N LYS A 57 4.71 8.08 8.14
CA LYS A 57 3.84 8.91 8.99
C LYS A 57 4.31 8.99 10.44
N ASP A 58 4.97 7.93 10.94
CA ASP A 58 5.52 7.91 12.30
C ASP A 58 6.93 8.55 12.39
N SER A 59 7.56 8.84 11.25
CA SER A 59 8.86 9.51 11.24
C SER A 59 8.75 10.95 11.77
N GLN A 60 9.64 11.31 12.69
CA GLN A 60 9.68 12.61 13.38
C GLN A 60 9.79 13.84 12.46
N VAL A 61 10.00 13.64 11.15
CA VAL A 61 10.04 14.69 10.12
C VAL A 61 8.63 15.17 9.73
N TYR A 62 7.59 14.35 9.87
CA TYR A 62 6.19 14.77 9.63
C TYR A 62 5.50 15.33 10.89
N LYS A 63 5.98 14.97 12.09
CA LYS A 63 5.73 15.72 13.34
C LYS A 63 6.62 16.97 13.39
N GLY A 64 6.75 17.66 12.27
CA GLY A 64 7.31 19.02 12.27
C GLY A 64 6.38 19.86 13.13
N ASP A 65 6.89 20.30 14.28
CA ASP A 65 6.40 21.41 15.08
C ASP A 65 4.87 21.56 15.08
N GLU A 66 4.15 20.68 15.77
CA GLU A 66 2.92 21.11 16.42
C GLU A 66 3.37 22.07 17.53
N ASP A 67 3.54 23.33 17.13
CA ASP A 67 3.92 24.44 17.98
C ASP A 67 3.01 24.40 19.22
N PRO A 68 3.55 24.16 20.43
CA PRO A 68 2.74 24.22 21.62
C PRO A 68 2.40 25.70 21.86
N GLN A 69 1.10 26.01 21.80
CA GLN A 69 0.44 27.23 22.29
C GLN A 69 0.37 28.41 21.31
N LEU A 70 -0.82 28.61 20.72
CA LEU A 70 -1.56 29.89 20.75
C LEU A 70 -3.07 29.62 20.87
#